data_AF-A0A699UU94-F1
#
_entry.id   AF-A0A699UU94-F1
#
_cell.length_a   1.000
_cell.length_b   1.000
_cell.length_c   1.000
_cell.angle_alpha   90.00
_cell.angle_beta   90.00
_cell.angle_gamma   90.00
#
_symmetry.space_group_name_H-M   'P 1'
#
loop_
_entity.id
_entity.type
_entity.pdbx_description
1 polymer ?
#
loop_
_entity_poly.entity_id
_entity_poly.type
_entity_poly.pdbx_seq_one_letter_code
_entity_poly.pdbx_strand_id
1 'polypeptide(L)'
;MMTDKYCPRNEIRKLEMELWELKVKVTDLASYTQRFQELALLYGRMFSEEADKIKKYVEGLPDMIHRSVVASKPKTMQEAIEIATELMDKKVRTFAERETAI
;
A
#
# COMPACT_ATOMS: atom_id res chain seq x y z
N MET A 1 -20.52 -1.02 -30.97
CA MET A 1 -20.45 0.41 -30.58
C MET A 1 -20.36 0.44 -29.06
N MET A 2 -19.27 1.01 -28.54
CA MET A 2 -18.78 0.83 -27.16
C MET A 2 -19.76 1.33 -26.10
N THR A 3 -20.07 0.47 -25.12
CA THR A 3 -20.69 0.87 -23.86
C THR A 3 -19.64 1.57 -23.00
N ASP A 4 -19.49 2.87 -23.21
CA ASP A 4 -18.76 3.74 -22.29
C ASP A 4 -19.61 3.83 -21.00
N LYS A 5 -19.38 2.88 -20.09
CA LYS A 5 -20.06 2.83 -18.79
C LYS A 5 -19.49 3.97 -17.95
N TYR A 6 -20.21 5.09 -17.97
CA TYR A 6 -20.04 6.22 -17.07
C TYR A 6 -19.83 5.72 -15.64
N CYS A 7 -18.58 5.75 -15.16
CA CYS A 7 -18.29 5.47 -13.76
C CYS A 7 -18.90 6.62 -12.95
N PRO A 8 -19.94 6.38 -12.12
CA PRO A 8 -20.60 7.46 -11.41
C PRO A 8 -19.57 8.15 -10.52
N ARG A 9 -19.48 9.48 -10.61
CA ARG A 9 -18.56 10.31 -9.78
C ARG A 9 -18.68 10.03 -8.27
N ASN A 10 -19.81 9.46 -7.83
CA ASN A 10 -20.03 8.99 -6.47
C ASN A 10 -19.29 7.70 -6.12
N GLU A 11 -19.17 6.74 -7.05
CA GLU A 11 -18.37 5.53 -6.84
C GLU A 11 -16.89 5.90 -6.75
N ILE A 12 -16.48 6.88 -7.56
CA ILE A 12 -15.15 7.47 -7.45
C ILE A 12 -14.94 8.04 -6.02
N ARG A 13 -15.76 8.98 -5.58
CA ARG A 13 -15.60 9.55 -4.22
C ARG A 13 -15.65 8.51 -3.09
N LYS A 14 -16.42 7.42 -3.26
CA LYS A 14 -16.49 6.34 -2.28
C LYS A 14 -15.17 5.57 -2.21
N LEU A 15 -14.58 5.25 -3.36
CA LEU A 15 -13.29 4.56 -3.42
C LEU A 15 -12.13 5.47 -2.98
N GLU A 16 -12.21 6.79 -3.22
CA GLU A 16 -11.26 7.77 -2.64
C GLU A 16 -11.31 7.75 -1.11
N MET A 17 -12.52 7.73 -0.52
CA MET A 17 -12.67 7.60 0.94
C MET A 17 -12.16 6.25 1.43
N GLU A 18 -12.45 5.14 0.74
CA GLU A 18 -11.91 3.83 1.12
C GLU A 18 -10.38 3.79 1.06
N LEU A 19 -9.76 4.42 0.05
CA LEU A 19 -8.30 4.55 -0.05
C LEU A 19 -7.74 5.43 1.08
N TRP A 20 -8.44 6.51 1.43
CA TRP A 20 -8.02 7.44 2.49
C TRP A 20 -8.20 6.87 3.91
N GLU A 21 -9.18 6.00 4.10
CA GLU A 21 -9.42 5.28 5.36
C GLU A 21 -8.66 3.94 5.44
N LEU A 22 -7.98 3.52 4.37
CA LEU A 22 -7.23 2.26 4.33
C LEU A 22 -6.00 2.33 5.26
N LYS A 23 -6.19 2.05 6.55
CA LYS A 23 -5.11 1.83 7.50
C LYS A 23 -4.75 0.35 7.54
N VAL A 24 -3.46 0.05 7.32
CA VAL A 24 -2.93 -1.31 7.46
C VAL A 24 -3.15 -1.82 8.88
N LYS A 25 -3.90 -2.91 9.03
CA LYS A 25 -3.74 -3.81 10.18
C LYS A 25 -2.48 -4.63 9.94
N VAL A 26 -1.60 -4.70 10.93
CA VAL A 26 -0.24 -5.27 10.87
C VAL A 26 -0.18 -6.68 10.27
N THR A 27 -1.27 -7.44 10.28
CA THR A 27 -1.38 -8.80 9.76
C THR A 27 -1.68 -8.93 8.26
N ASP A 28 -1.93 -7.84 7.53
CA ASP A 28 -2.51 -7.94 6.18
C ASP A 28 -1.91 -6.97 5.15
N LEU A 29 -0.58 -6.86 5.12
CA LEU A 29 0.14 -6.04 4.14
C LEU A 29 -0.09 -6.49 2.69
N ALA A 30 -0.22 -7.81 2.48
CA ALA A 30 -0.48 -8.38 1.17
C ALA A 30 -1.82 -7.89 0.61
N SER A 31 -2.90 -7.98 1.41
CA SER A 31 -4.21 -7.49 0.97
C SER A 31 -4.26 -5.97 0.86
N TYR A 32 -3.54 -5.22 1.72
CA TYR A 32 -3.39 -3.78 1.56
C TYR A 32 -2.71 -3.42 0.22
N THR A 33 -1.61 -4.10 -0.09
CA THR A 33 -0.86 -3.86 -1.32
C THR A 33 -1.68 -4.21 -2.54
N GLN A 34 -2.37 -5.36 -2.52
CA GLN A 34 -3.25 -5.78 -3.59
C GLN A 34 -4.40 -4.77 -3.80
N ARG A 35 -5.09 -4.36 -2.74
CA ARG A 35 -6.14 -3.33 -2.83
C ARG A 35 -5.61 -1.99 -3.33
N PHE A 36 -4.43 -1.58 -2.88
CA PHE A 36 -3.81 -0.34 -3.34
C PHE A 36 -3.48 -0.40 -4.84
N GLN A 37 -2.97 -1.53 -5.33
CA GLN A 37 -2.70 -1.74 -6.76
C GLN A 37 -3.98 -1.77 -7.58
N GLU A 38 -5.03 -2.48 -7.12
CA GLU A 38 -6.34 -2.50 -7.77
C GLU A 38 -6.93 -1.09 -7.86
N LEU A 39 -6.89 -0.32 -6.77
CA LEU A 39 -7.35 1.07 -6.73
C LEU A 39 -6.51 1.98 -7.64
N ALA A 40 -5.18 1.86 -7.62
CA ALA A 40 -4.29 2.63 -8.49
C ALA A 40 -4.51 2.32 -9.98
N LEU A 41 -4.89 1.08 -10.32
CA LEU A 41 -5.20 0.65 -11.69
C LEU A 41 -6.57 1.16 -12.14
N LEU A 42 -7.59 1.05 -11.28
CA LEU A 42 -8.94 1.56 -11.52
C LEU A 42 -8.94 3.08 -11.71
N TYR A 43 -8.06 3.77 -10.96
CA TYR A 43 -7.82 5.20 -11.03
C TYR A 43 -6.60 5.56 -11.85
N GLY A 44 -6.41 4.96 -13.02
CA GLY A 44 -5.26 5.16 -13.92
C GLY A 44 -4.93 6.60 -14.33
N ARG A 45 -5.57 7.63 -13.74
CA ARG A 45 -5.33 9.06 -13.92
C ARG A 45 -5.23 9.91 -12.62
N MET A 46 -5.26 9.32 -11.42
CA MET A 46 -5.17 10.11 -10.17
C MET A 46 -3.75 10.50 -9.76
N PHE A 47 -2.79 9.62 -10.03
CA PHE A 47 -1.40 9.89 -9.71
C PHE A 47 -0.72 10.41 -10.96
N SER A 48 -0.24 11.66 -10.90
CA SER A 48 0.46 12.29 -12.03
C SER A 48 1.83 11.68 -12.22
N GLU A 49 2.49 11.30 -11.13
CA GLU A 49 3.82 10.69 -11.15
C GLU A 49 3.89 9.41 -10.31
N GLU A 50 4.88 8.56 -10.61
CA GLU A 50 5.15 7.35 -9.82
C GLU A 50 5.54 7.69 -8.36
N ALA A 51 6.21 8.83 -8.16
CA ALA A 51 6.53 9.34 -6.84
C ALA A 51 5.28 9.62 -5.97
N ASP A 52 4.19 10.11 -6.57
CA ASP A 52 2.94 10.37 -5.85
C ASP A 52 2.29 9.05 -5.39
N LYS A 53 2.36 8.00 -6.23
CA LYS A 53 1.88 6.65 -5.88
C LYS A 53 2.65 6.11 -4.69
N ILE A 54 3.97 6.20 -4.75
CA ILE A 54 4.88 5.73 -3.69
C ILE A 54 4.60 6.46 -2.39
N LYS A 55 4.51 7.79 -2.44
CA LYS A 55 4.20 8.61 -1.27
C LYS A 55 2.87 8.17 -0.63
N LYS A 56 1.83 7.97 -1.45
CA LYS A 56 0.52 7.59 -0.93
C LYS A 56 0.49 6.18 -0.35
N TYR A 57 1.21 5.25 -0.97
CA TYR A 57 1.38 3.90 -0.45
C TYR A 57 2.08 3.90 0.92
N VAL A 58 3.17 4.66 1.03
CA VAL A 58 3.95 4.80 2.26
C VAL A 58 3.13 5.44 3.38
N GLU A 59 2.33 6.47 3.09
CA GLU A 59 1.44 7.11 4.08
C GLU A 59 0.46 6.15 4.77
N GLY A 60 0.05 5.06 4.10
CA GLY A 60 -0.85 4.06 4.69
C GLY A 60 -0.14 2.92 5.43
N LEU A 61 1.20 2.88 5.41
CA LEU A 61 1.97 1.84 6.10
C LEU A 61 1.97 2.06 7.63
N PRO A 62 2.08 0.98 8.42
CA PRO A 62 2.25 1.10 9.87
C PRO A 62 3.55 1.85 10.21
N ASP A 63 3.52 2.70 11.25
CA ASP A 63 4.67 3.47 11.75
C ASP A 63 5.94 2.63 11.92
N MET A 64 5.76 1.36 12.29
CA MET A 64 6.84 0.38 12.50
C MET A 64 7.71 0.14 11.27
N ILE A 65 7.15 0.20 10.05
CA ILE A 65 7.89 0.00 8.80
C ILE A 65 7.96 1.29 7.96
N HIS A 66 7.01 2.20 8.14
CA HIS A 66 6.94 3.50 7.46
C HIS A 66 8.29 4.22 7.43
N ARG A 67 8.90 4.43 8.60
CA ARG A 67 10.17 5.16 8.71
C ARG A 67 11.31 4.48 7.91
N SER A 68 11.33 3.15 7.92
CA SER A 68 12.33 2.37 7.21
C SER A 68 12.12 2.41 5.69
N VAL A 69 10.86 2.32 5.21
CA VAL A 69 10.56 2.45 3.77
C VAL A 69 10.93 3.84 3.26
N VAL A 70 10.59 4.91 4.01
CA VAL A 70 10.98 6.30 3.66
C VAL A 70 12.50 6.44 3.57
N ALA A 71 13.25 5.83 4.48
CA ALA A 71 14.72 5.91 4.49
C ALA A 71 15.35 5.24 3.26
N SER A 72 14.75 4.16 2.77
CA SER A 72 15.23 3.43 1.58
C SER A 72 14.99 4.17 0.26
N LYS A 73 14.14 5.21 0.25
CA LYS A 73 13.84 6.05 -0.94
C LYS A 73 13.55 5.22 -2.20
N PRO A 74 12.50 4.38 -2.19
CA PRO A 74 12.12 3.58 -3.35
C PRO A 74 11.85 4.50 -4.55
N LYS A 75 12.34 4.11 -5.71
CA LYS A 75 12.13 4.79 -6.99
C LYS A 75 10.92 4.25 -7.73
N THR A 76 10.57 3.00 -7.46
CA THR A 76 9.40 2.35 -8.08
C THR A 76 8.43 1.86 -7.02
N MET A 77 7.17 1.67 -7.44
CA MET A 77 6.16 1.05 -6.59
C MET A 77 6.54 -0.38 -6.17
N GLN A 78 7.18 -1.13 -7.07
CA GLN A 78 7.63 -2.50 -6.80
C GLN A 78 8.66 -2.52 -5.66
N GLU A 79 9.66 -1.63 -5.71
CA GLU A 79 10.67 -1.51 -4.65
C GLU A 79 10.04 -1.17 -3.30
N ALA A 80 9.07 -0.25 -3.28
CA ALA A 80 8.37 0.11 -2.04
C ALA A 80 7.65 -1.10 -1.41
N ILE A 81 7.03 -1.95 -2.23
CA ILE A 81 6.33 -3.17 -1.81
C ILE A 81 7.31 -4.23 -1.30
N GLU A 82 8.40 -4.47 -2.03
CA GLU A 82 9.43 -5.44 -1.66
C GLU A 82 10.06 -5.07 -0.31
N ILE A 83 10.43 -3.79 -0.13
CA ILE A 83 11.00 -3.29 1.14
C ILE A 83 9.99 -3.43 2.28
N ALA A 84 8.72 -3.06 2.07
CA ALA A 84 7.69 -3.19 3.10
C ALA A 84 7.47 -4.65 3.52
N THR A 85 7.46 -5.58 2.56
CA THR A 85 7.28 -7.02 2.78
C THR A 85 8.47 -7.61 3.52
N GLU A 86 9.70 -7.29 3.09
CA GLU A 86 10.93 -7.75 3.74
C GLU A 86 11.00 -7.29 5.21
N LEU A 87 10.59 -6.04 5.49
CA LEU A 87 10.57 -5.50 6.84
C LEU A 87 9.53 -6.16 7.74
N MET A 88 8.37 -6.56 7.21
CA MET A 88 7.41 -7.36 7.96
C MET A 88 7.95 -8.76 8.26
N ASP A 89 8.47 -9.46 7.25
CA ASP A 89 9.01 -10.82 7.41
C ASP A 89 10.20 -10.89 8.38
N LYS A 90 11.05 -9.85 8.37
CA LYS A 90 12.14 -9.71 9.34
C LYS A 90 11.59 -9.58 10.77
N LYS A 91 10.56 -8.77 10.99
CA LYS A 91 9.96 -8.62 12.32
C LYS A 91 9.21 -9.87 12.78
N VAL A 92 8.44 -10.53 11.92
CA VAL A 92 7.76 -11.80 12.26
C VAL A 92 8.78 -12.85 12.72
N ARG A 93 9.90 -12.99 12.02
CA ARG A 93 11.02 -13.87 12.46
C ARG A 93 11.62 -13.43 13.80
N THR A 94 11.85 -12.14 13.99
CA THR A 94 12.42 -11.62 15.25
C THR A 94 11.47 -11.87 16.44
N PHE A 95 10.15 -11.89 16.23
CA PHE A 95 9.18 -12.24 17.28
C PHE A 95 9.12 -13.76 17.51
N ALA A 96 9.17 -14.59 16.46
CA ALA A 96 9.16 -16.04 16.57
C ALA A 96 10.40 -16.59 17.31
N GLU A 97 11.57 -15.98 17.11
CA GLU A 97 12.81 -16.32 17.84
C GLU A 97 12.75 -15.95 19.33
N ARG A 98 11.93 -14.96 19.72
CA ARG A 98 11.73 -14.58 21.12
C ARG A 98 10.73 -15.49 21.85
N GLU A 99 9.78 -16.09 21.12
CA GLU A 99 8.84 -17.07 21.70
C GLU A 99 9.43 -18.47 21.85
N THR A 100 10.41 -18.85 21.03
CA THR A 100 11.07 -20.18 21.12
C THR A 100 12.23 -20.24 22.12
N ALA A 101 12.57 -19.11 22.76
CA ALA A 101 13.60 -19.01 23.79
C ALA A 101 13.05 -19.07 25.23
N ILE A 102 11.82 -19.56 25.44
CA ILE A 102 11.21 -19.79 26.75
C ILE A 102 11.25 -21.29 27.10
#